data_AF-A0A067C3T5-F1
#
_entry.id   AF-A0A067C3T5-F1
#
_cell.length_a   1.000
_cell.length_b   1.000
_cell.length_c   1.000
_cell.angle_alpha   90.00
_cell.angle_beta   90.00
_cell.angle_gamma   90.00
#
_symmetry.space_group_name_H-M   'P 1'
#
loop_
_entity.id
_entity.type
_entity.pdbx_description
1 polymer ?
#
loop_
_entity_poly.entity_id
_entity_poly.type
_entity_poly.pdbx_seq_one_letter_code
_entity_poly.pdbx_strand_id
1 'polypeptide(L)'
;MDSLQSSIALICAEYDTERGALLKQVEDLSMASITGEHEKLIEIEEMQAKIMDAENALREKVKHVAELEAALHAKEEMEKRVTQQQQPADEATQRTQAPSTFPVATQTAAARVPDECPTCHDEPFGFMVRCQQCKQQFHAGCVRSKRQKTSRAGVYVFVCDACAPSASGPATTTSA
;
A
#
# COMPACT_ATOMS: atom_id res chain seq x y z
N MET A 1 18.96 81.18 -9.33
CA MET A 1 18.19 80.20 -8.54
C MET A 1 17.66 79.05 -9.40
N ASP A 2 17.89 79.08 -10.71
CA ASP A 2 17.20 78.21 -11.68
C ASP A 2 17.74 76.77 -11.72
N SER A 3 19.02 76.58 -11.38
CA SER A 3 19.63 75.24 -11.33
C SER A 3 18.99 74.33 -10.29
N LEU A 4 18.64 74.85 -9.11
CA LEU A 4 18.01 74.05 -8.05
C LEU A 4 16.57 73.64 -8.44
N GLN A 5 15.82 74.57 -9.05
CA GLN A 5 14.46 74.30 -9.52
C GLN A 5 14.45 73.23 -10.61
N SER A 6 15.41 73.26 -11.54
CA SER A 6 15.54 72.22 -12.57
C SER A 6 15.88 70.85 -11.98
N SER A 7 16.75 70.78 -10.97
CA SER A 7 17.09 69.51 -10.31
C SER A 7 15.90 68.93 -9.54
N ILE A 8 15.12 69.78 -8.86
CA ILE A 8 13.89 69.34 -8.17
C ILE A 8 12.88 68.78 -9.18
N ALA A 9 12.67 69.48 -10.31
CA ALA A 9 11.76 69.01 -11.33
C ALA A 9 12.16 67.65 -11.92
N LEU A 10 13.46 67.42 -12.14
CA LEU A 10 13.97 66.15 -12.62
C LEU A 10 13.73 65.02 -11.61
N ILE A 11 14.05 65.25 -10.33
CA ILE A 11 13.85 64.26 -9.26
C ILE A 11 12.38 63.89 -9.14
N CYS A 12 11.46 64.86 -9.22
CA CYS A 12 10.02 64.59 -9.19
C CYS A 12 9.58 63.72 -10.39
N ALA A 13 10.07 64.02 -11.59
CA ALA A 13 9.73 63.25 -12.78
C ALA A 13 10.26 61.81 -12.72
N GLU A 14 11.49 61.63 -12.23
CA GLU A 14 12.10 60.31 -12.00
C GLU A 14 11.30 59.53 -10.96
N TYR A 15 10.97 60.16 -9.84
CA TYR A 15 10.15 59.57 -8.78
C TYR A 15 8.77 59.15 -9.28
N ASP A 16 8.07 60.00 -10.04
CA ASP A 16 6.75 59.66 -10.58
C ASP A 16 6.81 58.50 -11.57
N THR A 17 7.88 58.42 -12.36
CA THR A 17 8.12 57.31 -13.29
C THR A 17 8.39 56.00 -12.54
N GLU A 18 9.26 56.03 -11.54
CA GLU A 18 9.58 54.86 -10.70
C GLU A 18 8.35 54.39 -9.92
N ARG A 19 7.60 55.33 -9.33
CA ARG A 19 6.34 55.04 -8.65
C ARG A 19 5.32 54.39 -9.59
N GLY A 20 5.17 54.91 -10.80
CA GLY A 20 4.28 54.32 -11.81
C GLY A 20 4.70 52.91 -12.20
N ALA A 21 6.00 52.67 -12.39
CA ALA A 21 6.54 51.35 -12.70
C ALA A 21 6.31 50.33 -11.58
N LEU A 22 6.53 50.73 -10.31
CA LEU A 22 6.30 49.90 -9.14
C LEU A 22 4.82 49.56 -8.95
N LEU A 23 3.93 50.54 -9.14
CA LEU A 23 2.48 50.30 -9.08
C LEU A 23 2.04 49.26 -10.11
N LYS A 24 2.50 49.41 -11.36
CA LYS A 24 2.21 48.45 -12.42
C LYS A 24 2.75 47.05 -12.09
N GLN A 25 3.97 46.96 -11.54
CA GLN A 25 4.55 45.67 -11.14
C GLN A 25 3.73 44.99 -10.04
N VAL A 26 3.22 45.75 -9.06
CA VAL A 26 2.35 45.22 -8.01
C VAL A 26 1.03 44.72 -8.59
N GLU A 27 0.43 45.46 -9.53
CA GLU A 27 -0.79 45.05 -10.23
C GLU A 27 -0.58 43.75 -11.03
N ASP A 28 0.51 43.67 -11.80
CA ASP A 28 0.86 42.50 -12.60
C ASP A 28 1.09 41.26 -11.71
N LEU A 29 1.84 41.41 -10.60
CA LEU A 29 2.07 40.32 -9.65
C LEU A 29 0.80 39.88 -8.94
N SER A 30 -0.06 40.83 -8.56
CA SER A 30 -1.35 40.54 -7.93
C SER A 30 -2.26 39.75 -8.88
N MET A 31 -2.38 40.18 -10.13
CA MET A 31 -3.17 39.49 -11.16
C MET A 31 -2.63 38.09 -11.45
N ALA A 32 -1.30 37.94 -11.55
CA ALA A 32 -0.68 36.63 -11.75
C ALA A 32 -0.94 35.69 -10.55
N SER A 33 -0.87 36.22 -9.32
CA SER A 33 -1.18 35.46 -8.10
C SER A 33 -2.63 34.98 -8.07
N ILE A 34 -3.58 35.89 -8.32
CA ILE A 34 -5.02 35.56 -8.34
C ILE A 34 -5.33 34.51 -9.41
N THR A 35 -4.75 34.67 -10.60
CA THR A 35 -4.95 33.71 -11.70
C THR A 35 -4.43 32.33 -11.34
N GLY A 36 -3.20 32.25 -10.79
CA GLY A 36 -2.62 30.98 -10.37
C GLY A 36 -3.35 30.32 -9.20
N GLU A 37 -3.94 31.09 -8.30
CA GLU A 37 -4.82 30.55 -7.25
C GLU A 37 -6.14 30.03 -7.81
N HIS A 38 -6.73 30.73 -8.78
CA HIS A 38 -7.96 30.32 -9.42
C HIS A 38 -7.79 29.01 -10.21
N GLU A 39 -6.68 28.85 -10.94
CA GLU A 39 -6.36 27.59 -11.63
C GLU A 39 -6.26 26.41 -10.66
N LYS A 40 -5.58 26.59 -9.52
CA LYS A 40 -5.51 25.56 -8.47
C LYS A 40 -6.89 25.22 -7.90
N LEU A 41 -7.77 26.20 -7.75
CA LEU A 41 -9.13 25.97 -7.27
C LEU A 41 -9.93 25.11 -8.25
N ILE A 42 -9.82 25.38 -9.55
CA ILE A 42 -10.45 24.58 -10.61
C ILE A 42 -9.95 23.12 -10.55
N GLU A 43 -8.64 22.90 -10.40
CA GLU A 43 -8.07 21.56 -10.26
C GLU A 43 -8.61 20.82 -9.03
N ILE A 44 -8.76 21.53 -7.91
CA ILE A 44 -9.34 20.97 -6.68
C ILE A 44 -10.81 20.57 -6.89
N GLU A 45 -11.61 21.44 -7.52
CA GLU A 45 -13.02 21.15 -7.82
C GLU A 45 -13.16 19.94 -8.75
N GLU A 46 -12.30 19.81 -9.76
CA GLU A 46 -12.29 18.65 -10.65
C GLU A 46 -11.94 17.35 -9.89
N MET A 47 -10.94 17.40 -9.00
CA MET A 47 -10.61 16.26 -8.15
C MET A 47 -11.74 15.89 -7.19
N GLN A 48 -12.43 16.87 -6.61
CA GLN A 48 -13.58 16.64 -5.74
C GLN A 48 -14.73 15.97 -6.48
N ALA A 49 -15.01 16.38 -7.72
CA ALA A 49 -16.01 15.72 -8.56
C ALA A 49 -15.65 14.24 -8.83
N LYS A 50 -14.39 13.96 -9.17
CA LYS A 50 -13.91 12.59 -9.39
C LYS A 50 -14.02 11.71 -8.13
N ILE A 51 -13.74 12.27 -6.96
CA ILE A 51 -13.89 11.56 -5.67
C ILE A 51 -15.37 11.23 -5.44
N MET A 52 -16.26 12.19 -5.62
CA MET A 52 -17.71 11.99 -5.44
C MET A 52 -18.25 10.88 -6.37
N ASP A 53 -17.82 10.86 -7.63
CA ASP A 53 -18.19 9.79 -8.58
C ASP A 53 -17.66 8.43 -8.14
N ALA A 54 -16.41 8.37 -7.68
CA ALA A 54 -15.80 7.14 -7.18
C ALA A 54 -16.50 6.61 -5.92
N GLU A 55 -16.88 7.50 -4.99
CA GLU A 55 -17.64 7.16 -3.78
C GLU A 55 -19.03 6.61 -4.12
N ASN A 56 -19.71 7.22 -5.09
CA ASN A 56 -21.00 6.72 -5.58
C ASN A 56 -20.86 5.34 -6.22
N ALA A 57 -19.85 5.13 -7.08
CA ALA A 57 -19.58 3.83 -7.67
C ALA A 57 -19.24 2.77 -6.60
N LEU A 58 -18.50 3.14 -5.55
CA LEU A 58 -18.20 2.24 -4.44
C LEU A 58 -19.47 1.88 -3.66
N ARG A 59 -20.35 2.86 -3.38
CA ARG A 59 -21.62 2.65 -2.70
C ARG A 59 -22.51 1.63 -3.43
N GLU A 60 -22.62 1.76 -4.75
CA GLU A 60 -23.38 0.80 -5.57
C GLU A 60 -22.76 -0.60 -5.54
N LYS A 61 -21.42 -0.70 -5.60
CA LYS A 61 -20.73 -1.99 -5.47
C LYS A 61 -20.95 -2.63 -4.10
N VAL A 62 -20.90 -1.85 -3.02
CA VAL A 62 -21.15 -2.34 -1.66
C VAL A 62 -22.58 -2.88 -1.55
N LYS A 63 -23.56 -2.17 -2.11
CA LYS A 63 -24.95 -2.65 -2.17
C LYS A 63 -25.04 -3.98 -2.93
N HIS A 64 -24.39 -4.09 -4.08
CA HIS A 64 -24.41 -5.33 -4.86
C HIS A 64 -23.75 -6.51 -4.12
N VAL A 65 -22.64 -6.26 -3.40
CA VAL A 65 -22.01 -7.28 -2.55
C VAL A 65 -22.96 -7.75 -1.46
N ALA A 66 -23.64 -6.83 -0.77
CA ALA A 66 -24.63 -7.20 0.26
C ALA A 66 -25.80 -8.03 -0.30
N GLU A 67 -26.27 -7.73 -1.51
CA GLU A 67 -27.29 -8.52 -2.21
C GLU A 67 -26.79 -9.95 -2.53
N LEU A 68 -25.55 -10.08 -2.99
CA LEU A 68 -24.93 -11.38 -3.28
C LEU A 68 -24.71 -12.22 -2.01
N GLU A 69 -24.26 -11.58 -0.92
CA GLU A 69 -24.09 -12.24 0.38
C GLU A 69 -25.43 -12.79 0.91
N ALA A 70 -26.50 -12.00 0.81
CA ALA A 70 -27.84 -12.44 1.19
C ALA A 70 -28.33 -13.62 0.33
N ALA A 71 -28.08 -13.58 -0.98
CA ALA A 71 -28.44 -14.67 -1.90
C ALA A 71 -27.66 -15.95 -1.62
N LEU A 72 -26.36 -15.85 -1.29
CA LEU A 72 -25.54 -16.99 -0.89
C LEU A 72 -26.06 -17.61 0.40
N HIS A 73 -26.35 -16.81 1.42
CA HIS A 73 -26.92 -17.31 2.68
C HIS A 73 -28.27 -18.02 2.45
N ALA A 74 -29.16 -17.44 1.63
CA ALA A 74 -30.44 -18.08 1.30
C ALA A 74 -30.26 -19.43 0.57
N LYS A 75 -29.26 -19.52 -0.31
CA LYS A 75 -28.92 -20.77 -1.00
C LYS A 75 -28.39 -21.83 -0.03
N GLU A 76 -27.49 -21.46 0.88
CA GLU A 76 -26.97 -22.36 1.92
C GLU A 76 -28.08 -22.90 2.84
N GLU A 77 -29.04 -22.05 3.23
CA GLU A 77 -30.20 -22.48 4.01
C GLU A 77 -31.09 -23.47 3.24
N MET A 78 -31.31 -23.22 1.95
CA MET A 78 -32.09 -24.12 1.10
C MET A 78 -31.39 -25.49 0.96
N GLU A 79 -30.07 -25.51 0.76
CA GLU A 79 -29.29 -26.74 0.66
C GLU A 79 -29.31 -27.56 1.96
N LYS A 80 -29.21 -26.88 3.12
CA LYS A 80 -29.39 -27.52 4.44
C LYS A 80 -30.77 -28.15 4.61
N ARG A 81 -31.84 -27.49 4.13
CA ARG A 81 -33.21 -28.06 4.19
C ARG A 81 -33.38 -29.28 3.28
N VAL A 82 -32.79 -29.26 2.09
CA VAL A 82 -32.84 -30.40 1.15
C VAL A 82 -32.10 -31.61 1.72
N THR A 83 -30.89 -31.42 2.24
CA THR A 83 -30.10 -32.50 2.85
C THR A 83 -30.74 -33.08 4.11
N GLN A 84 -31.41 -32.25 4.92
CA GLN A 84 -32.13 -32.72 6.11
C GLN A 84 -33.41 -33.52 5.78
N GLN A 85 -34.07 -33.27 4.64
CA GLN A 85 -35.20 -34.07 4.17
C GLN A 85 -34.81 -35.39 3.49
N GLN A 86 -33.53 -35.56 3.11
CA GLN A 86 -33.02 -36.76 2.41
C GLN A 86 -32.32 -37.78 3.32
N GLN A 87 -32.46 -37.69 4.65
CA GLN A 87 -32.12 -38.81 5.54
C GLN A 87 -33.31 -39.80 5.62
N PRO A 88 -33.26 -40.98 4.94
CA PRO A 88 -34.19 -42.06 5.24
C PRO A 88 -33.87 -42.67 6.61
N ALA A 89 -34.93 -43.14 7.26
CA ALA A 89 -34.90 -43.87 8.51
C ALA A 89 -34.19 -45.23 8.34
N ASP A 90 -32.88 -45.27 8.59
CA ASP A 90 -32.11 -46.51 8.81
C ASP A 90 -31.37 -46.42 10.16
N GLU A 91 -32.10 -46.06 11.21
CA GLU A 91 -31.62 -46.18 12.60
C GLU A 91 -32.56 -47.10 13.39
N ALA A 92 -32.69 -48.34 12.94
CA ALA A 92 -33.15 -49.43 13.78
C ALA A 92 -32.32 -50.68 13.47
N THR A 93 -31.59 -51.16 14.49
CA THR A 93 -30.88 -52.45 14.56
C THR A 93 -29.42 -52.43 14.12
N GLN A 94 -28.49 -52.19 15.06
CA GLN A 94 -27.52 -53.23 15.40
C GLN A 94 -26.83 -52.98 16.75
N ARG A 95 -26.98 -54.00 17.58
CA ARG A 95 -26.41 -54.17 18.92
C ARG A 95 -25.05 -54.86 18.75
N THR A 96 -24.06 -54.42 19.53
CA THR A 96 -22.85 -55.18 19.93
C THR A 96 -21.73 -55.33 18.90
N GLN A 97 -20.56 -54.70 19.13
CA GLN A 97 -19.27 -55.40 19.37
C GLN A 97 -18.06 -54.43 19.53
N ALA A 98 -17.32 -54.69 20.61
CA ALA A 98 -15.89 -54.52 20.91
C ALA A 98 -15.10 -53.21 20.59
N PRO A 99 -14.29 -52.71 21.55
CA PRO A 99 -13.32 -51.65 21.32
C PRO A 99 -12.05 -52.25 20.70
N SER A 100 -11.75 -51.90 19.45
CA SER A 100 -10.45 -52.21 18.83
C SER A 100 -9.70 -50.92 18.58
N THR A 101 -8.80 -50.63 19.51
CA THR A 101 -7.70 -49.67 19.42
C THR A 101 -6.78 -50.02 18.25
N PHE A 102 -6.71 -49.16 17.23
CA PHE A 102 -5.50 -49.00 16.42
C PHE A 102 -5.27 -47.52 16.09
N PRO A 103 -4.00 -47.05 16.11
CA PRO A 103 -3.68 -45.64 16.12
C PRO A 103 -3.82 -45.07 14.71
N VAL A 104 -4.60 -44.00 14.58
CA VAL A 104 -4.57 -43.17 13.38
C VAL A 104 -3.18 -42.55 13.29
N ALA A 105 -2.47 -42.96 12.24
CA ALA A 105 -1.18 -42.42 11.88
C ALA A 105 -1.26 -40.89 11.81
N THR A 106 -0.40 -40.29 12.62
CA THR A 106 -0.03 -38.89 12.64
C THR A 106 0.11 -38.38 11.20
N GLN A 107 -0.84 -37.55 10.78
CA GLN A 107 -0.65 -36.77 9.57
C GLN A 107 0.59 -35.91 9.77
N THR A 108 1.58 -36.16 8.93
CA THR A 108 2.76 -35.34 8.69
C THR A 108 2.37 -33.88 8.69
N ALA A 109 2.82 -33.18 9.74
CA ALA A 109 2.85 -31.74 9.79
C ALA A 109 3.70 -31.25 8.61
N ALA A 110 3.04 -30.90 7.50
CA ALA A 110 3.62 -29.96 6.56
C ALA A 110 3.89 -28.70 7.38
N ALA A 111 5.17 -28.43 7.62
CA ALA A 111 5.64 -27.29 8.38
C ALA A 111 4.92 -26.03 7.87
N ARG A 112 3.94 -25.55 8.63
CA ARG A 112 3.25 -24.29 8.37
C ARG A 112 4.34 -23.22 8.33
N VAL A 113 4.62 -22.69 7.16
CA VAL A 113 5.44 -21.49 7.02
C VAL A 113 4.67 -20.42 7.80
N PRO A 114 5.27 -19.78 8.82
CA PRO A 114 4.58 -18.75 9.58
C PRO A 114 4.09 -17.66 8.62
N ASP A 115 2.80 -17.34 8.69
CA ASP A 115 2.14 -16.33 7.84
C ASP A 115 2.42 -14.89 8.31
N GLU A 116 3.36 -14.70 9.24
CA GLU A 116 3.70 -13.38 9.80
C GLU A 116 5.11 -12.97 9.39
N CYS A 117 5.31 -11.67 9.16
CA CYS A 117 6.67 -11.18 8.90
C CYS A 117 7.52 -11.27 10.17
N PRO A 118 8.67 -11.98 10.18
CA PRO A 118 9.52 -12.13 11.36
C PRO A 118 10.13 -10.82 11.88
N THR A 119 10.07 -9.74 11.09
CA THR A 119 10.65 -8.45 11.46
C THR A 119 9.65 -7.56 12.21
N CYS A 120 8.40 -7.50 11.76
CA CYS A 120 7.38 -6.63 12.37
C CYS A 120 6.26 -7.40 13.08
N HIS A 121 6.18 -8.72 12.90
CA HIS A 121 5.12 -9.59 13.42
C HIS A 121 3.69 -9.19 13.00
N ASP A 122 3.57 -8.42 11.91
CA ASP A 122 2.28 -8.07 11.31
C ASP A 122 1.81 -9.10 10.29
N GLU A 123 0.51 -9.06 10.01
CA GLU A 123 -0.18 -9.90 9.03
C GLU A 123 0.40 -9.77 7.59
N PRO A 124 0.27 -10.81 6.76
CA PRO A 124 0.92 -10.91 5.44
C PRO A 124 0.19 -10.11 4.35
N PHE A 125 -0.11 -8.84 4.61
CA PHE A 125 -0.70 -7.94 3.61
C PHE A 125 0.37 -7.22 2.78
N GLY A 126 0.14 -7.13 1.47
CA GLY A 126 1.01 -6.40 0.53
C GLY A 126 2.12 -7.24 -0.12
N PHE A 127 3.17 -6.56 -0.60
CA PHE A 127 4.25 -7.20 -1.36
C PHE A 127 5.28 -7.86 -0.43
N MET A 128 5.26 -9.19 -0.39
CA MET A 128 6.19 -10.00 0.39
C MET A 128 7.28 -10.64 -0.48
N VAL A 129 8.47 -10.76 0.10
CA VAL A 129 9.63 -11.41 -0.51
C VAL A 129 10.04 -12.62 0.33
N ARG A 130 10.41 -13.71 -0.34
CA ARG A 130 10.79 -14.97 0.32
C ARG A 130 12.30 -15.12 0.32
N CYS A 131 12.88 -15.42 1.48
CA CYS A 131 14.29 -15.77 1.55
C CYS A 131 14.55 -17.08 0.80
N GLN A 132 15.55 -17.10 -0.08
CA GLN A 132 15.91 -18.29 -0.84
C GLN A 132 16.39 -19.45 0.05
N GLN A 133 17.02 -19.15 1.19
CA GLN A 133 17.62 -20.14 2.10
C GLN A 133 16.63 -20.65 3.13
N CYS A 134 16.18 -19.81 4.07
CA CYS A 134 15.28 -20.24 5.14
C CYS A 134 13.80 -20.31 4.74
N LYS A 135 13.45 -19.90 3.52
CA LYS A 135 12.08 -19.91 2.99
C LYS A 135 11.05 -19.10 3.78
N GLN A 136 11.48 -18.29 4.75
CA GLN A 136 10.61 -17.34 5.47
C GLN A 136 10.21 -16.17 4.58
N GLN A 137 9.04 -15.59 4.87
CA GLN A 137 8.44 -14.48 4.13
C GLN A 137 8.62 -13.19 4.91
N PHE A 138 8.92 -12.10 4.21
CA PHE A 138 9.14 -10.78 4.81
C PHE A 138 8.42 -9.73 3.97
N HIS A 139 7.88 -8.68 4.57
CA HIS A 139 7.47 -7.52 3.79
C HIS A 139 8.69 -6.90 3.12
N ALA A 140 8.54 -6.47 1.87
CA ALA A 140 9.65 -5.84 1.15
C ALA A 140 10.18 -4.57 1.84
N GLY A 141 9.34 -3.88 2.61
CA GLY A 141 9.73 -2.72 3.43
C GLY A 141 10.49 -3.10 4.71
N CYS A 142 10.27 -4.30 5.24
CA CYS A 142 10.93 -4.78 6.46
C CYS A 142 12.35 -5.32 6.22
N VAL A 143 12.75 -5.48 4.96
CA VAL A 143 14.08 -5.98 4.60
C VAL A 143 14.94 -4.85 4.06
N ARG A 144 16.08 -4.60 4.71
CA ARG A 144 17.11 -3.68 4.23
C ARG A 144 17.89 -4.36 3.11
N SER A 145 17.31 -4.41 1.91
CA SER A 145 17.91 -5.19 0.81
C SER A 145 19.32 -4.71 0.43
N LYS A 146 20.35 -5.50 0.75
CA LYS A 146 21.55 -5.58 -0.11
C LYS A 146 21.20 -6.55 -1.23
N ARG A 147 20.67 -6.06 -2.34
CA ARG A 147 20.39 -6.89 -3.52
C ARG A 147 21.69 -7.55 -3.98
N GLN A 148 21.85 -8.85 -3.74
CA GLN A 148 22.97 -9.60 -4.29
C GLN A 148 22.64 -10.00 -5.73
N LYS A 149 23.33 -9.39 -6.68
CA LYS A 149 23.26 -9.75 -8.09
C LYS A 149 24.04 -11.05 -8.29
N THR A 150 23.36 -12.18 -8.47
CA THR A 150 24.04 -13.42 -8.86
C THR A 150 24.32 -13.41 -10.37
N SER A 151 25.57 -13.66 -10.74
CA SER A 151 26.22 -13.29 -12.00
C SER A 151 25.91 -14.16 -13.23
N ARG A 152 24.76 -14.86 -13.31
CA ARG A 152 24.52 -15.76 -14.46
C ARG A 152 23.19 -15.69 -15.20
N ALA A 153 22.17 -14.96 -14.74
CA ALA A 153 20.90 -14.94 -15.47
C ALA A 153 19.96 -13.73 -15.21
N GLY A 154 20.44 -12.63 -14.61
CA GLY A 154 19.57 -11.47 -14.36
C GLY A 154 18.44 -11.68 -13.33
N VAL A 155 18.36 -12.87 -12.71
CA VAL A 155 17.41 -13.18 -11.63
C VAL A 155 17.96 -12.63 -10.32
N TYR A 156 17.19 -11.74 -9.68
CA TYR A 156 17.51 -11.22 -8.35
C TYR A 156 16.98 -12.20 -7.30
N VAL A 157 17.88 -12.74 -6.48
CA VAL A 157 17.52 -13.60 -5.34
C VAL A 157 17.65 -12.82 -4.04
N PHE A 158 16.69 -12.99 -3.13
CA PHE A 158 16.72 -12.40 -1.81
C PHE A 158 17.20 -13.42 -0.77
N VAL A 159 18.15 -13.01 0.06
CA VAL A 159 18.65 -13.77 1.22
C VAL A 159 18.51 -12.84 2.43
N CYS A 160 17.87 -13.31 3.52
CA CYS A 160 17.72 -12.51 4.73
C CYS A 160 19.06 -12.39 5.47
N ASP A 161 19.19 -11.40 6.36
CA ASP A 161 20.44 -11.14 7.08
C ASP A 161 20.91 -12.34 7.92
N ALA A 162 19.98 -13.12 8.49
CA ALA A 162 20.32 -14.35 9.23
C ALA A 162 20.89 -15.46 8.33
N CYS A 163 20.54 -15.46 7.04
CA CYS A 163 21.04 -16.43 6.05
C CYS A 163 22.17 -15.85 5.19
N ALA A 164 22.49 -14.56 5.34
CA ALA A 164 23.57 -13.95 4.61
C ALA A 164 24.88 -14.58 5.10
N PRO A 165 25.80 -14.94 4.18
CA PRO A 165 27.10 -15.45 4.60
C PRO A 165 27.82 -14.34 5.37
N SER A 166 27.97 -14.52 6.68
CA SER A 166 28.85 -13.71 7.50
C SER A 166 30.19 -13.64 6.78
N ALA A 167 30.66 -12.43 6.48
CA ALA A 167 31.99 -12.21 5.96
C ALA A 167 33.03 -12.51 7.06
N SER A 168 33.16 -13.77 7.44
CA SER A 168 34.35 -14.28 8.12
C SER A 168 35.44 -14.48 7.06
N GLY A 169 36.03 -13.36 6.63
CA GLY A 169 37.36 -13.34 6.03
C GLY A 169 38.37 -12.99 7.13
N PRO A 170 39.59 -13.57 7.10
CA PRO A 170 40.53 -13.51 8.20
C PRO A 170 41.06 -12.09 8.41
N ALA A 171 41.18 -11.69 9.68
CA ALA A 171 41.92 -10.51 10.07
C ALA A 171 43.40 -10.69 9.72
N THR A 172 43.84 -10.13 8.59
CA THR A 172 45.27 -10.00 8.30
C THR A 172 45.79 -8.82 9.12
N THR A 173 46.30 -9.12 10.32
CA THR A 173 47.21 -8.25 11.06
C THR A 173 48.42 -7.96 10.16
N THR A 174 48.52 -6.73 9.66
CA THR A 174 49.78 -6.21 9.12
C THR A 174 50.43 -5.38 10.22
N SER A 175 51.33 -6.03 10.97
CA SER A 175 52.34 -5.39 11.80
C SER A 175 53.69 -5.64 11.14
N ALA A 176 54.31 -4.57 10.65
CA ALA A 176 55.74 -4.29 10.56
C ALA A 176 55.94 -3.09 9.63
#